data_AF-A0A3N7HU41-F1
#
_entry.id   AF-A0A3N7HU41-F1
#
_cell.length_a   1.000
_cell.length_b   1.000
_cell.length_c   1.000
_cell.angle_alpha   90.00
_cell.angle_beta   90.00
_cell.angle_gamma   90.00
#
_symmetry.space_group_name_H-M   'P 1'
#
loop_
_entity.id
_entity.type
_entity.pdbx_description
1 polymer ?
#
loop_
_entity_poly.entity_id
_entity_poly.type
_entity_poly.pdbx_seq_one_letter_code
_entity_poly.pdbx_strand_id
1 'polypeptide(L)'
;MKQQQGFTLIELVVVIIILGVLAAVAVPKFVDLSVDAHNAAARGVAGAIASGTSVNFAAKSAGNASAVTMSAANVCTSALLGNFVNGVTLQATAPTTDDQFQVTGTGDCSGTATSVSCTITPRGTGVTAATATVMCAR
;
A
#
# COMPACT_ATOMS: atom_id res chain seq x y z
N MET A 1 47.26 35.46 -21.17
CA MET A 1 46.89 34.03 -21.32
C MET A 1 46.43 33.54 -19.95
N LYS A 2 45.16 33.14 -19.81
CA LYS A 2 44.63 32.63 -18.54
C LYS A 2 45.04 31.16 -18.42
N GLN A 3 45.80 30.81 -17.38
CA GLN A 3 46.16 29.40 -17.15
C GLN A 3 44.92 28.63 -16.72
N GLN A 4 44.57 27.62 -17.51
CA GLN A 4 43.48 26.70 -17.20
C GLN A 4 44.02 25.71 -16.17
N GLN A 5 43.67 25.91 -14.90
CA GLN A 5 43.97 24.97 -13.84
C GLN A 5 43.12 23.72 -14.06
N GLY A 6 43.76 22.63 -14.51
CA GLY A 6 43.13 21.33 -14.60
C GLY A 6 42.94 20.71 -13.20
N PHE A 7 41.86 19.95 -13.02
CA PHE A 7 41.64 19.14 -11.82
C PHE A 7 42.77 18.12 -11.65
N THR A 8 43.21 17.91 -10.42
CA THR A 8 44.24 16.90 -10.12
C THR A 8 43.63 15.49 -10.06
N LEU A 9 44.40 14.46 -10.45
CA LEU A 9 43.95 13.07 -10.32
C LEU A 9 43.65 12.70 -8.86
N ILE A 10 44.38 13.29 -7.90
CA ILE A 10 44.18 13.03 -6.48
C ILE A 10 42.86 13.62 -5.95
N GLU A 11 42.43 14.79 -6.45
CA GLU A 11 41.10 15.33 -6.13
C GLU A 11 39.99 14.41 -6.60
N LEU A 12 40.10 13.84 -7.79
CA LEU A 12 39.07 12.95 -8.30
C LEU A 12 39.00 11.65 -7.49
N VAL A 13 40.16 11.11 -7.08
CA VAL A 13 40.24 9.90 -6.24
C VAL A 13 39.66 10.14 -4.85
N VAL A 14 39.96 11.27 -4.20
CA VAL A 14 39.44 11.52 -2.84
C VAL A 14 37.92 11.68 -2.86
N VAL A 15 37.36 12.30 -3.91
CA VAL A 15 35.91 12.48 -4.06
C VAL A 15 35.19 11.14 -4.19
N ILE A 16 35.66 10.22 -5.04
CA ILE A 16 35.01 8.91 -5.19
C ILE A 16 35.11 8.07 -3.91
N ILE A 17 36.18 8.21 -3.12
CA ILE A 17 36.32 7.53 -1.83
C ILE A 17 35.27 8.05 -0.86
N ILE A 18 35.12 9.37 -0.74
CA ILE A 18 34.12 9.99 0.13
C ILE A 18 32.71 9.57 -0.29
N LEU A 19 32.39 9.64 -1.59
CA LEU A 19 31.10 9.18 -2.12
C LEU A 19 30.87 7.69 -1.87
N GLY A 20 31.92 6.85 -1.97
CA GLY A 20 31.85 5.43 -1.67
C GLY A 20 31.48 5.14 -0.21
N VAL A 21 32.09 5.84 0.74
CA VAL A 21 31.76 5.69 2.18
C VAL A 21 30.34 6.17 2.47
N LEU A 22 29.93 7.33 1.91
CA LEU A 22 28.58 7.85 2.08
C LEU A 22 27.52 6.90 1.49
N ALA A 23 27.78 6.33 0.31
CA ALA A 23 26.88 5.37 -0.31
C ALA A 23 26.73 4.09 0.52
N ALA A 24 27.83 3.56 1.07
CA ALA A 24 27.81 2.34 1.88
C ALA A 24 26.91 2.45 3.12
N VAL A 25 26.85 3.63 3.75
CA VAL A 25 25.98 3.87 4.91
C VAL A 25 24.56 4.31 4.55
N ALA A 26 24.39 5.03 3.45
CA ALA A 26 23.09 5.59 3.05
C ALA A 26 22.18 4.57 2.37
N VAL A 27 22.72 3.65 1.57
CA VAL A 27 21.92 2.69 0.79
C VAL A 27 21.06 1.77 1.67
N PRO A 28 21.60 1.12 2.74
CA PRO A 28 20.76 0.27 3.60
C PRO A 28 19.61 1.04 4.25
N LYS A 29 19.90 2.25 4.76
CA LYS A 29 18.91 3.15 5.38
C LYS A 29 17.79 3.53 4.41
N PHE A 30 18.12 3.78 3.15
CA PHE A 30 17.14 4.15 2.13
C PHE A 30 16.21 2.98 1.76
N VAL A 31 16.76 1.76 1.71
CA VAL A 31 15.95 0.55 1.48
C VAL A 31 14.96 0.32 2.62
N ASP A 32 15.41 0.42 3.87
CA ASP A 32 14.54 0.28 5.04
C ASP A 32 13.40 1.31 5.04
N LEU A 33 13.73 2.58 4.78
CA LEU A 33 12.73 3.65 4.71
C LEU A 33 11.70 3.42 3.58
N SER A 34 12.15 2.87 2.44
CA SER A 34 11.25 2.55 1.33
C SER A 34 10.27 1.44 1.70
N VAL A 35 10.74 0.39 2.40
CA VAL A 35 9.87 -0.67 2.92
C VAL A 35 8.86 -0.13 3.93
N ASP A 36 9.30 0.73 4.85
CA ASP A 36 8.41 1.36 5.83
C ASP A 36 7.37 2.27 5.18
N ALA A 37 7.74 3.01 4.13
CA ALA A 37 6.81 3.82 3.36
C ALA A 37 5.73 2.97 2.68
N HIS A 38 6.11 1.85 2.05
CA HIS A 38 5.16 0.92 1.43
C HIS A 38 4.23 0.28 2.47
N ASN A 39 4.76 -0.12 3.62
CA ASN A 39 3.97 -0.66 4.72
C ASN A 39 2.99 0.39 5.28
N ALA A 40 3.43 1.65 5.41
CA ALA A 40 2.56 2.75 5.83
C ALA A 40 1.44 3.02 4.83
N ALA A 41 1.74 3.00 3.53
CA ALA A 41 0.75 3.15 2.48
C ALA A 41 -0.31 2.02 2.54
N ALA A 42 0.12 0.76 2.70
CA ALA A 42 -0.79 -0.37 2.83
C ALA A 42 -1.71 -0.26 4.05
N ARG A 43 -1.17 0.19 5.20
CA ARG A 43 -1.96 0.49 6.40
C ARG A 43 -2.97 1.62 6.16
N GLY A 44 -2.58 2.66 5.41
CA GLY A 44 -3.47 3.74 5.00
C GLY A 44 -4.63 3.25 4.15
N VAL A 45 -4.35 2.43 3.14
CA VAL A 45 -5.37 1.80 2.28
C VAL A 45 -6.29 0.90 3.09
N ALA A 46 -5.74 0.05 3.96
CA ALA A 46 -6.52 -0.83 4.83
C ALA A 46 -7.45 -0.04 5.77
N GLY A 47 -6.95 1.06 6.35
CA GLY A 47 -7.75 1.96 7.19
C GLY A 47 -8.85 2.69 6.42
N ALA A 48 -8.58 3.09 5.18
CA ALA A 48 -9.58 3.70 4.30
C ALA A 48 -10.71 2.71 3.97
N ILE A 49 -10.37 1.46 3.64
CA ILE A 49 -11.35 0.39 3.40
C ILE A 49 -12.18 0.14 4.66
N ALA A 50 -11.55 0.04 5.83
CA ALA A 50 -12.28 -0.19 7.08
C ALA A 50 -13.26 0.94 7.41
N SER A 51 -12.81 2.18 7.25
CA SER A 51 -13.65 3.36 7.47
C SER A 51 -14.79 3.42 6.44
N GLY A 52 -14.49 3.26 5.16
CA GLY A 52 -15.47 3.31 4.08
C GLY A 52 -16.55 2.23 4.20
N THR A 53 -16.16 1.01 4.55
CA THR A 53 -17.11 -0.10 4.75
C THR A 53 -17.98 0.10 6.00
N SER A 54 -17.45 0.71 7.07
CA SER A 54 -18.25 1.05 8.26
C SER A 54 -19.32 2.12 7.99
N VAL A 55 -18.97 3.15 7.20
CA VAL A 55 -19.92 4.18 6.76
C VAL A 55 -20.96 3.57 5.82
N ASN A 56 -20.52 2.70 4.91
CA ASN A 56 -21.40 1.99 3.99
C ASN A 56 -22.39 1.08 4.71
N PHE A 57 -21.95 0.35 5.74
CA PHE A 57 -22.82 -0.45 6.59
C PHE A 57 -23.91 0.39 7.25
N ALA A 58 -23.55 1.55 7.82
CA ALA A 58 -24.51 2.46 8.42
C ALA A 58 -25.49 3.03 7.37
N ALA A 59 -25.00 3.44 6.21
CA ALA A 59 -25.81 3.96 5.12
C ALA A 59 -26.80 2.91 4.58
N LYS A 60 -26.35 1.66 4.43
CA LYS A 60 -27.18 0.53 4.00
C LYS A 60 -28.26 0.22 5.03
N SER A 61 -27.89 0.20 6.31
CA SER A 61 -28.82 -0.01 7.43
C SER A 61 -29.87 1.10 7.54
N ALA A 62 -29.55 2.31 7.08
CA ALA A 62 -30.49 3.43 6.97
C ALA A 62 -31.36 3.41 5.69
N GLY A 63 -31.24 2.37 4.85
CA GLY A 63 -32.03 2.22 3.62
C GLY A 63 -31.51 3.01 2.42
N ASN A 64 -30.26 3.49 2.44
CA ASN A 64 -29.68 4.20 1.31
C ASN A 64 -29.44 3.24 0.12
N ALA A 65 -30.17 3.46 -0.98
CA ALA A 65 -30.06 2.65 -2.19
C ALA A 65 -28.70 2.76 -2.91
N SER A 66 -27.95 3.83 -2.67
CA SER A 66 -26.59 4.03 -3.22
C SER A 66 -25.51 3.35 -2.38
N ALA A 67 -25.85 2.76 -1.23
CA ALA A 67 -24.89 1.97 -0.47
C ALA A 67 -24.60 0.65 -1.20
N VAL A 68 -23.31 0.38 -1.39
CA VAL A 68 -22.79 -0.89 -1.92
C VAL A 68 -23.25 -2.06 -1.06
N THR A 69 -23.82 -3.09 -1.67
CA THR A 69 -24.16 -4.35 -0.99
C THR A 69 -22.94 -5.25 -0.88
N MET A 70 -22.61 -5.70 0.33
CA MET A 70 -21.53 -6.62 0.66
C MET A 70 -22.14 -7.90 1.25
N SER A 71 -22.70 -8.76 0.38
CA SER A 71 -23.34 -10.03 0.76
C SER A 71 -22.81 -11.24 -0.03
N ALA A 72 -21.53 -11.20 -0.41
CA ALA A 72 -20.90 -12.27 -1.19
C ALA A 72 -20.11 -13.24 -0.29
N ALA A 73 -19.93 -14.47 -0.77
CA ALA A 73 -19.09 -15.50 -0.12
C ALA A 73 -17.62 -15.10 -0.02
N ASN A 74 -17.16 -14.17 -0.87
CA ASN A 74 -15.88 -13.50 -0.73
C ASN A 74 -15.98 -12.02 -1.09
N VAL A 75 -15.82 -11.14 -0.11
CA VAL A 75 -15.78 -9.69 -0.29
C VAL A 75 -14.37 -9.12 -0.39
N CYS A 76 -13.33 -9.93 -0.12
CA CYS A 76 -11.93 -9.53 -0.24
C CYS A 76 -11.47 -9.56 -1.70
N THR A 77 -12.13 -8.75 -2.53
CA THR A 77 -11.85 -8.65 -3.97
C THR A 77 -11.66 -7.19 -4.34
N SER A 78 -10.85 -6.93 -5.37
CA SER A 78 -10.66 -5.57 -5.90
C SER A 78 -11.96 -4.96 -6.42
N ALA A 79 -12.89 -5.77 -6.93
CA ALA A 79 -14.18 -5.31 -7.43
C ALA A 79 -15.09 -4.75 -6.32
N LEU A 80 -15.13 -5.38 -5.14
CA LEU A 80 -15.91 -4.86 -4.01
C LEU A 80 -15.15 -3.74 -3.28
N LEU A 81 -13.92 -4.01 -2.87
CA LEU A 81 -13.16 -3.08 -2.02
C LEU A 81 -12.74 -1.81 -2.78
N GLY A 82 -12.64 -1.88 -4.11
CA GLY A 82 -12.34 -0.72 -4.96
C GLY A 82 -13.37 0.40 -4.85
N ASN A 83 -14.60 0.12 -4.40
CA ASN A 83 -15.61 1.17 -4.18
C ASN A 83 -15.32 2.06 -2.97
N PHE A 84 -14.40 1.64 -2.08
CA PHE A 84 -14.10 2.34 -0.82
C PHE A 84 -12.76 3.07 -0.84
N VAL A 85 -12.05 3.03 -1.97
CA VAL A 85 -10.76 3.69 -2.15
C VAL A 85 -10.76 4.48 -3.45
N ASN A 86 -10.06 5.62 -3.50
CA ASN A 86 -9.90 6.44 -4.69
C ASN A 86 -8.41 6.76 -4.88
N GLY A 87 -7.94 6.77 -6.13
CA GLY A 87 -6.53 7.03 -6.47
C GLY A 87 -5.59 5.86 -6.22
N VAL A 88 -6.12 4.67 -5.92
CA VAL A 88 -5.35 3.45 -5.64
C VAL A 88 -5.92 2.30 -6.46
N THR A 89 -5.05 1.44 -7.00
CA THR A 89 -5.45 0.26 -7.74
C THR A 89 -5.39 -0.99 -6.86
N LEU A 90 -6.54 -1.62 -6.62
CA LEU A 90 -6.60 -2.92 -5.96
C LEU A 90 -6.58 -4.04 -7.01
N GLN A 91 -5.87 -5.13 -6.74
CA GLN A 91 -5.82 -6.28 -7.66
C GLN A 91 -5.62 -7.61 -6.93
N ALA A 92 -5.89 -8.73 -7.60
CA ALA A 92 -5.70 -10.07 -7.02
C ALA A 92 -4.25 -10.58 -7.14
N THR A 93 -3.47 -10.02 -8.07
CA THR A 93 -2.07 -10.39 -8.34
C THR A 93 -1.09 -9.53 -7.57
N ALA A 94 0.15 -9.99 -7.43
CA ALA A 94 1.22 -9.19 -6.84
C ALA A 94 1.38 -7.83 -7.57
N PRO A 95 1.51 -6.72 -6.83
CA PRO A 95 1.58 -5.38 -7.40
C PRO A 95 2.90 -5.15 -8.15
N THR A 96 2.80 -4.44 -9.27
CA THR A 96 3.95 -4.16 -10.16
C THR A 96 4.40 -2.71 -10.07
N THR A 97 3.52 -1.82 -9.61
CA THR A 97 3.77 -0.39 -9.34
C THR A 97 3.40 -0.04 -7.90
N ASP A 98 3.87 1.10 -7.40
CA ASP A 98 3.66 1.50 -5.98
C ASP A 98 2.22 1.95 -5.68
N ASP A 99 1.45 2.32 -6.69
CA ASP A 99 0.03 2.67 -6.57
C ASP A 99 -0.90 1.43 -6.63
N GLN A 100 -0.33 0.23 -6.74
CA GLN A 100 -1.04 -1.04 -6.75
C GLN A 100 -0.91 -1.76 -5.42
N PHE A 101 -2.03 -2.31 -4.94
CA PHE A 101 -2.08 -3.14 -3.74
C PHE A 101 -2.79 -4.45 -4.06
N GLN A 102 -2.18 -5.54 -3.62
CA GLN A 102 -2.80 -6.85 -3.74
C GLN A 102 -3.80 -7.03 -2.61
N VAL A 103 -5.02 -7.44 -2.97
CA VAL A 103 -6.05 -7.86 -2.02
C VAL A 103 -6.07 -9.38 -1.99
N THR A 104 -5.93 -9.95 -0.80
CA THR A 104 -6.05 -11.39 -0.55
C THR A 104 -6.90 -11.64 0.69
N GLY A 105 -7.22 -12.91 0.94
CA GLY A 105 -8.08 -13.35 2.03
C GLY A 105 -9.45 -13.83 1.54
N THR A 106 -10.19 -14.45 2.46
CA THR A 106 -11.56 -14.92 2.25
C THR A 106 -12.44 -14.29 3.31
N GLY A 107 -13.28 -13.36 2.89
CA GLY A 107 -14.25 -12.70 3.76
C GLY A 107 -15.67 -13.05 3.34
N ASP A 108 -16.33 -13.95 4.05
CA ASP A 108 -17.71 -14.33 3.76
C ASP A 108 -18.70 -13.37 4.43
N CYS A 109 -19.36 -12.54 3.62
CA CYS A 109 -20.47 -11.71 4.04
C CYS A 109 -21.83 -12.25 3.55
N SER A 110 -21.92 -13.45 2.99
CA SER A 110 -23.20 -14.07 2.63
C SER A 110 -23.94 -14.69 3.83
N GLY A 111 -23.22 -15.02 4.91
CA GLY A 111 -23.78 -15.64 6.12
C GLY A 111 -24.26 -14.67 7.21
N THR A 112 -23.89 -14.93 8.48
CA THR A 112 -24.24 -14.09 9.64
C THR A 112 -23.11 -13.16 10.08
N ALA A 113 -21.93 -13.24 9.45
CA ALA A 113 -20.79 -12.40 9.78
C ALA A 113 -21.16 -10.91 9.62
N THR A 114 -20.79 -10.11 10.61
CA THR A 114 -20.95 -8.65 10.61
C THR A 114 -19.68 -7.92 10.19
N SER A 115 -18.52 -8.56 10.39
CA SER A 115 -17.23 -8.08 9.95
C SER A 115 -16.34 -9.23 9.50
N VAL A 116 -15.51 -8.98 8.50
CA VAL A 116 -14.50 -9.92 7.98
C VAL A 116 -13.16 -9.21 7.80
N SER A 117 -12.07 -9.98 7.71
CA SER A 117 -10.73 -9.42 7.55
C SER A 117 -10.20 -9.69 6.15
N CYS A 118 -9.77 -8.64 5.45
CA CYS A 118 -9.10 -8.72 4.16
C CYS A 118 -7.65 -8.26 4.29
N THR A 119 -6.77 -8.86 3.51
CA THR A 119 -5.33 -8.58 3.55
C THR A 119 -4.93 -7.71 2.38
N ILE A 120 -4.22 -6.62 2.65
CA ILE A 120 -3.73 -5.62 1.69
C ILE A 120 -2.21 -5.66 1.69
N THR A 121 -1.62 -6.03 0.56
CA THR A 121 -0.16 -6.16 0.42
C THR A 121 0.37 -5.13 -0.58
N PRO A 122 1.34 -4.28 -0.19
CA PRO A 122 1.97 -3.33 -1.12
C PRO A 122 3.05 -4.00 -1.97
N ARG A 123 3.64 -3.25 -2.90
CA ARG A 123 4.79 -3.71 -3.68
C ARG A 123 6.08 -3.74 -2.87
N GLY A 124 6.92 -4.73 -3.14
CA GLY A 124 8.30 -4.77 -2.66
C GLY A 124 8.67 -6.07 -1.95
N THR A 125 9.96 -6.24 -1.71
CA THR A 125 10.51 -7.34 -0.91
C THR A 125 10.63 -6.88 0.55
N GLY A 126 10.33 -7.76 1.51
CA GLY A 126 10.39 -7.43 2.94
C GLY A 126 9.25 -6.57 3.46
N VAL A 127 8.26 -6.26 2.61
CA VAL A 127 7.03 -5.58 3.02
C VAL A 127 6.12 -6.52 3.81
N THR A 128 5.35 -5.95 4.72
CA THR A 128 4.37 -6.66 5.54
C THR A 128 2.97 -6.29 5.09
N ALA A 129 2.10 -7.30 4.98
CA ALA A 129 0.71 -7.06 4.63
C ALA A 129 -0.05 -6.36 5.77
N ALA A 130 -0.96 -5.45 5.41
CA ALA A 130 -1.87 -4.80 6.33
C ALA A 130 -3.23 -5.49 6.32
N THR A 131 -3.91 -5.53 7.46
CA THR A 131 -5.25 -6.12 7.58
C THR A 131 -6.31 -5.02 7.59
N ALA A 132 -7.27 -5.09 6.68
CA ALA A 132 -8.46 -4.26 6.65
C ALA A 132 -9.65 -5.01 7.25
N THR A 133 -10.28 -4.44 8.28
CA THR A 133 -11.57 -4.94 8.79
C THR A 133 -12.69 -4.40 7.92
N VAL A 134 -13.47 -5.28 7.33
CA VAL A 134 -14.54 -4.96 6.39
C VAL A 134 -15.87 -5.26 7.04
N MET A 135 -16.76 -4.26 7.10
CA MET A 135 -18.12 -4.45 7.60
C MET A 135 -19.03 -5.05 6.50
N CYS A 136 -19.81 -6.07 6.84
CA CYS A 136 -20.76 -6.69 5.92
C CYS A 136 -22.07 -5.89 5.85
N ALA A 137 -22.29 -5.15 4.77
CA ALA A 137 -23.51 -4.38 4.51
C ALA A 137 -24.47 -5.15 3.58
N ARG A 138 -25.47 -5.84 4.12
CA ARG A 138 -26.44 -6.63 3.33
C ARG A 138 -27.60 -5.77 2.82
#